data_AF-A0A812Y8W4-F1
#
_entry.id   AF-A0A812Y8W4-F1
#
_cell.length_a   1.000
_cell.length_b   1.000
_cell.length_c   1.000
_cell.angle_alpha   90.00
_cell.angle_beta   90.00
_cell.angle_gamma   90.00
#
_symmetry.space_group_name_H-M   'P 1'
#
loop_
_entity.id
_entity.type
_entity.pdbx_description
1 polymer ?
#
loop_
_entity_poly.entity_id
_entity_poly.type
_entity_poly.pdbx_seq_one_letter_code
_entity_poly.pdbx_strand_id
1 'polypeptide(L)'
;AIANDWQSEEITCVAMNDHYVKDQNCPREFLMNKNNRVLDPTHLTSLPAAVRVGIRAALAYGHQFDTHFETVESAAPGTKFMKKVSIRTVRVAGFRFVVGWQHHMGKDVQYGSRSSGWWKLAEDLVTQKASAASLPVSWIQEEEASKWQAELNGVFDQTEHLCRKEDLDAAILKALAQQKSPVILCDPFLPECPVIGVNAAAQAMTGWGNVGRQEVASADVRLLAGAKPSERGGYHLTYGRYAEGEEEELQRLAVRAACANGRPCSVKFRKMFEMPGDRPLSLWLQGVTVAYGVNKGPLGGGAHIWYLVGILSDAPVDAWEKEAPSSVAMASLKMALQEVLESHDALPKPGDSQEAGEKDWHPYGGDVRLLSKLVWHCQP
;
A
#
# COMPACT_ATOMS: atom_id res chain seq x y z
N ALA A 1 13.99 -2.96 17.78
CA ALA A 1 13.40 -1.74 17.20
C ALA A 1 14.18 -1.37 15.95
N ILE A 2 13.46 -0.83 14.97
CA ILE A 2 13.99 -0.29 13.71
C ILE A 2 13.52 1.15 13.56
N ALA A 3 14.32 1.97 12.88
CA ALA A 3 13.94 3.31 12.46
C ALA A 3 14.13 3.44 10.95
N ASN A 4 13.09 3.96 10.28
CA ASN A 4 13.11 4.23 8.85
C ASN A 4 13.14 5.73 8.59
N ASP A 5 13.95 6.14 7.61
CA ASP A 5 13.88 7.50 7.06
C ASP A 5 12.69 7.60 6.11
N TRP A 6 11.81 8.54 6.41
CA TRP A 6 10.61 8.79 5.63
C TRP A 6 10.88 9.76 4.47
N GLN A 7 11.89 10.62 4.58
CA GLN A 7 12.18 11.65 3.59
C GLN A 7 12.90 11.14 2.36
N SER A 8 13.57 9.98 2.43
CA SER A 8 14.11 9.32 1.26
C SER A 8 12.99 8.92 0.28
N GLU A 9 13.34 8.87 -1.01
CA GLU A 9 12.42 8.47 -2.10
C GLU A 9 11.77 7.13 -1.79
N GLU A 10 12.60 6.17 -1.37
CA GLU A 10 12.18 4.91 -0.76
C GLU A 10 12.24 5.01 0.77
N ILE A 11 11.31 4.40 1.51
CA ILE A 11 11.38 4.37 2.98
C ILE A 11 12.47 3.36 3.39
N THR A 12 13.65 3.85 3.81
CA THR A 12 14.82 2.99 4.04
C THR A 12 15.14 2.81 5.52
N CYS A 13 15.73 1.67 5.88
CA CYS A 13 16.28 1.44 7.22
C CYS A 13 17.47 2.35 7.50
N VAL A 14 17.39 3.20 8.51
CA VAL A 14 18.53 4.02 8.96
C VAL A 14 19.08 3.62 10.32
N ALA A 15 18.32 2.87 11.13
CA ALA A 15 18.84 2.31 12.37
C ALA A 15 18.12 1.03 12.80
N MET A 16 18.85 0.15 13.49
CA MET A 16 18.31 -1.03 14.16
C MET A 16 19.11 -1.38 15.41
N ASN A 17 18.43 -1.84 16.46
CA ASN A 17 19.11 -2.30 17.67
C ASN A 17 19.56 -3.77 17.56
N ASP A 18 20.58 -4.16 18.33
CA ASP A 18 21.15 -5.51 18.31
C ASP A 18 20.15 -6.60 18.70
N HIS A 19 19.18 -6.26 19.57
CA HIS A 19 18.13 -7.19 19.97
C HIS A 19 17.24 -7.58 18.78
N TYR A 20 16.91 -6.64 17.91
CA TYR A 20 16.14 -6.92 16.70
C TYR A 20 16.87 -7.85 15.73
N VAL A 21 18.17 -7.64 15.53
CA VAL A 21 19.03 -8.49 14.70
C VAL A 21 19.05 -9.93 15.24
N LYS A 22 19.20 -10.07 16.57
CA LYS A 22 19.19 -11.38 17.26
C LYS A 22 17.84 -12.09 17.14
N ASP A 23 16.74 -11.37 17.36
CA ASP A 23 15.39 -11.96 17.37
C ASP A 23 14.88 -12.32 15.96
N GLN A 24 15.28 -11.57 14.92
CA GLN A 24 14.84 -11.83 13.55
C GLN A 24 15.78 -12.74 12.76
N ASN A 25 16.91 -13.18 13.34
CA ASN A 25 17.94 -13.99 12.66
C ASN A 25 18.35 -13.44 11.27
N CYS A 26 18.35 -12.12 11.11
CA CYS A 26 18.69 -11.44 9.86
C CYS A 26 19.87 -10.50 10.10
N PRO A 27 21.02 -10.67 9.41
CA PRO A 27 22.18 -9.82 9.66
C PRO A 27 21.91 -8.35 9.29
N ARG A 28 22.49 -7.43 10.05
CA ARG A 28 22.26 -5.99 9.95
C ARG A 28 22.51 -5.46 8.53
N GLU A 29 23.57 -5.90 7.87
CA GLU A 29 23.94 -5.48 6.51
C GLU A 29 22.90 -5.84 5.45
N PHE A 30 22.01 -6.80 5.72
CA PHE A 30 20.93 -7.13 4.78
C PHE A 30 19.74 -6.19 4.86
N LEU A 31 19.59 -5.44 5.95
CA LEU A 31 18.43 -4.59 6.23
C LEU A 31 18.78 -3.09 6.17
N MET A 32 19.98 -2.71 6.61
CA MET A 32 20.42 -1.31 6.58
C MET A 32 20.40 -0.73 5.16
N ASN A 33 19.92 0.50 5.02
CA ASN A 33 19.80 1.25 3.75
C ASN A 33 18.98 0.53 2.67
N LYS A 34 18.20 -0.48 3.02
CA LYS A 34 17.24 -1.12 2.11
C LYS A 34 15.83 -0.73 2.47
N ASN A 35 14.94 -0.86 1.49
CA ASN A 35 13.51 -0.85 1.73
C ASN A 35 13.17 -1.94 2.75
N ASN A 36 12.75 -1.48 3.92
CA ASN A 36 12.64 -2.29 5.10
C ASN A 36 11.28 -3.03 5.11
N ARG A 37 11.16 -4.05 4.27
CA ARG A 37 10.03 -5.02 4.28
C ARG A 37 9.96 -5.86 5.57
N VAL A 38 10.70 -5.51 6.62
CA VAL A 38 10.97 -6.35 7.79
C VAL A 38 9.75 -6.62 8.67
N LEU A 39 8.63 -5.96 8.41
CA LEU A 39 7.36 -6.26 9.05
C LEU A 39 6.53 -7.31 8.28
N ASP A 40 6.77 -7.51 6.98
CA ASP A 40 6.12 -8.54 6.15
C ASP A 40 6.99 -9.81 6.18
N PRO A 41 6.54 -10.91 6.81
CA PRO A 41 7.34 -12.11 6.87
C PRO A 41 7.52 -12.72 5.48
N THR A 42 8.67 -13.38 5.33
CA THR A 42 9.14 -14.21 4.23
C THR A 42 8.06 -14.94 3.42
N HIS A 43 8.39 -15.25 2.15
CA HIS A 43 7.68 -16.06 1.13
C HIS A 43 6.79 -17.27 1.55
N LEU A 44 6.81 -17.71 2.82
CA LEU A 44 6.05 -18.85 3.37
C LEU A 44 4.90 -18.46 4.32
N THR A 45 4.73 -17.17 4.65
CA THR A 45 3.62 -16.66 5.48
C THR A 45 3.29 -15.23 5.09
N SER A 46 2.01 -14.87 5.00
CA SER A 46 1.58 -13.49 4.73
C SER A 46 0.98 -12.84 5.97
N LEU A 47 1.16 -11.53 6.14
CA LEU A 47 0.36 -10.75 7.10
C LEU A 47 -1.12 -10.74 6.73
N PRO A 48 -2.07 -10.70 7.68
CA PRO A 48 -3.46 -10.39 7.36
C PRO A 48 -3.60 -9.00 6.68
N ALA A 49 -4.57 -8.86 5.78
CA ALA A 49 -4.83 -7.63 5.03
C ALA A 49 -4.94 -6.37 5.91
N ALA A 50 -5.72 -6.43 7.00
CA ALA A 50 -5.88 -5.32 7.93
C ALA A 50 -4.54 -4.90 8.59
N VAL A 51 -3.65 -5.87 8.84
CA VAL A 51 -2.32 -5.59 9.41
C VAL A 51 -1.43 -4.90 8.38
N ARG A 52 -1.46 -5.35 7.11
CA ARG A 52 -0.70 -4.71 6.01
C ARG A 52 -1.11 -3.24 5.84
N VAL A 53 -2.42 -2.98 5.83
CA VAL A 53 -2.99 -1.63 5.69
C VAL A 53 -2.61 -0.75 6.89
N GLY A 54 -2.72 -1.27 8.11
CA GLY A 54 -2.33 -0.52 9.32
C GLY A 54 -0.85 -0.17 9.38
N ILE A 55 0.04 -1.11 9.01
CA ILE A 55 1.47 -0.83 8.86
C ILE A 55 1.71 0.24 7.79
N ARG A 56 1.02 0.17 6.65
CA ARG A 56 1.16 1.20 5.59
C ARG A 56 0.70 2.56 6.05
N ALA A 57 -0.43 2.66 6.75
CA ALA A 57 -0.90 3.93 7.31
C ALA A 57 0.14 4.55 8.26
N ALA A 58 0.75 3.72 9.11
CA ALA A 58 1.82 4.15 10.00
C ALA A 58 3.05 4.64 9.23
N LEU A 59 3.50 3.88 8.23
CA LEU A 59 4.63 4.26 7.37
C LEU A 59 4.34 5.47 6.49
N ALA A 60 3.09 5.66 6.06
CA ALA A 60 2.70 6.68 5.10
C ALA A 60 2.56 8.05 5.75
N TYR A 61 1.81 8.14 6.85
CA TYR A 61 1.43 9.43 7.45
C TYR A 61 1.44 9.42 8.98
N GLY A 62 2.06 8.40 9.59
CA GLY A 62 2.33 8.37 11.02
C GLY A 62 1.15 7.97 11.89
N HIS A 63 0.14 7.29 11.33
CA HIS A 63 -0.91 6.65 12.13
C HIS A 63 -0.30 5.71 13.17
N GLN A 64 -0.62 5.91 14.44
CA GLN A 64 -0.15 4.99 15.47
C GLN A 64 -0.75 3.61 15.20
N PHE A 65 0.11 2.60 15.16
CA PHE A 65 -0.33 1.23 14.95
C PHE A 65 0.20 0.37 16.09
N ASP A 66 -0.67 -0.35 16.78
CA ASP A 66 -0.31 -1.38 17.76
C ASP A 66 -1.30 -2.53 17.61
N THR A 67 -0.82 -3.68 17.16
CA THR A 67 -1.69 -4.84 16.99
C THR A 67 -0.96 -6.16 17.22
N HIS A 68 -1.75 -7.15 17.61
CA HIS A 68 -1.34 -8.54 17.67
C HIS A 68 -2.02 -9.27 16.52
N PHE A 69 -1.27 -10.13 15.84
CA PHE A 69 -1.81 -10.88 14.72
C PHE A 69 -1.17 -12.26 14.62
N GLU A 70 -1.95 -13.19 14.09
CA GLU A 70 -1.47 -14.48 13.65
C GLU A 70 -1.06 -14.36 12.18
N THR A 71 0.11 -14.90 11.82
CA THR A 71 0.50 -15.01 10.41
C THR A 71 -0.41 -15.99 9.68
N VAL A 72 -0.76 -15.69 8.44
CA VAL A 72 -1.56 -16.61 7.61
C VAL A 72 -0.63 -17.59 6.90
N GLU A 73 -0.99 -18.89 6.94
CA GLU A 73 -0.26 -19.97 6.26
C GLU A 73 -0.28 -19.78 4.75
N SER A 74 0.90 -19.92 4.13
CA SER A 74 1.08 -19.65 2.71
C SER A 74 1.24 -20.93 1.87
N ALA A 75 1.99 -21.93 2.34
CA ALA A 75 1.98 -23.30 1.80
C ALA A 75 2.70 -24.26 2.77
N ALA A 76 1.98 -25.23 3.35
CA ALA A 76 2.46 -26.37 4.17
C ALA A 76 3.12 -26.07 5.56
N PRO A 77 3.17 -27.05 6.52
CA PRO A 77 2.79 -26.79 7.91
C PRO A 77 3.95 -26.58 8.90
N GLY A 78 3.64 -25.87 10.00
CA GLY A 78 4.22 -26.21 11.31
C GLY A 78 4.08 -25.15 12.39
N THR A 79 4.21 -23.87 12.04
CA THR A 79 4.24 -22.81 13.05
C THR A 79 3.56 -21.56 12.54
N LYS A 80 2.24 -21.48 12.76
CA LYS A 80 1.62 -20.20 13.07
C LYS A 80 2.24 -19.69 14.37
N PHE A 81 2.72 -18.46 14.35
CA PHE A 81 3.18 -17.80 15.56
C PHE A 81 2.56 -16.42 15.62
N MET A 82 2.18 -16.05 16.84
CA MET A 82 1.59 -14.76 17.13
C MET A 82 2.70 -13.72 17.08
N LYS A 83 2.51 -12.69 16.28
CA LYS A 83 3.38 -11.52 16.26
C LYS A 83 2.68 -10.35 16.90
N LYS A 84 3.45 -9.53 17.60
CA LYS A 84 3.06 -8.15 17.93
C LYS A 84 3.84 -7.20 17.04
N VAL A 85 3.15 -6.22 16.47
CA VAL A 85 3.79 -5.08 15.80
C VAL A 85 3.27 -3.80 16.43
N SER A 86 4.18 -2.87 16.70
CA SER A 86 3.77 -1.52 17.06
C SER A 86 4.73 -0.48 16.50
N ILE A 87 4.13 0.61 16.00
CA ILE A 87 4.76 1.62 15.17
C ILE A 87 4.29 3.00 15.63
N ARG A 88 5.24 3.93 15.79
CA ARG A 88 4.99 5.36 16.01
C ARG A 88 5.93 6.17 15.15
N THR A 89 5.55 7.43 14.90
CA THR A 89 6.35 8.35 14.08
C THR A 89 6.81 9.53 14.91
N VAL A 90 8.06 9.91 14.74
CA VAL A 90 8.69 11.06 15.40
C VAL A 90 9.25 12.01 14.36
N ARG A 91 9.15 13.31 14.61
CA ARG A 91 9.85 14.36 13.89
C ARG A 91 11.04 14.82 14.71
N VAL A 92 12.22 14.84 14.11
CA VAL A 92 13.47 15.34 14.70
C VAL A 92 14.11 16.31 13.72
N ALA A 93 14.28 17.57 14.11
CA ALA A 93 14.85 18.62 13.25
C ALA A 93 14.14 18.80 11.90
N GLY A 94 12.83 18.56 11.85
CA GLY A 94 12.02 18.59 10.61
C GLY A 94 12.00 17.27 9.83
N PHE A 95 12.87 16.31 10.16
CA PHE A 95 12.90 14.99 9.53
C PHE A 95 11.94 14.01 10.20
N ARG A 96 11.19 13.25 9.42
CA ARG A 96 10.27 12.22 9.92
C ARG A 96 10.96 10.86 9.97
N PHE A 97 10.87 10.22 11.12
CA PHE A 97 11.34 8.86 11.33
C PHE A 97 10.20 7.98 11.81
N VAL A 98 10.06 6.81 11.19
CA VAL A 98 9.11 5.80 11.65
C VAL A 98 9.82 4.78 12.51
N VAL A 99 9.41 4.67 13.77
CA VAL A 99 9.98 3.75 14.76
C VAL A 99 9.04 2.56 14.90
N GLY A 100 9.57 1.37 14.59
CA GLY A 100 8.83 0.12 14.69
C GLY A 100 9.48 -0.86 15.67
N TRP A 101 8.67 -1.61 16.39
CA TRP A 101 9.12 -2.81 17.09
C TRP A 101 8.20 -3.99 16.78
N GLN A 102 8.81 -5.17 16.78
CA GLN A 102 8.16 -6.43 16.49
C GLN A 102 8.62 -7.45 17.52
N HIS A 103 7.70 -8.27 17.98
CA HIS A 103 7.98 -9.34 18.94
C HIS A 103 7.33 -10.64 18.47
N HIS A 104 8.10 -11.72 18.46
CA HIS A 104 7.60 -13.08 18.22
C HIS A 104 7.12 -13.66 19.54
N MET A 105 5.86 -14.11 19.59
CA MET A 105 5.35 -14.80 20.77
C MET A 105 5.46 -16.32 20.58
N GLY A 106 6.05 -17.00 21.56
CA GLY A 106 5.91 -18.44 21.69
C GLY A 106 4.45 -18.82 21.95
N LYS A 107 4.08 -20.09 21.67
CA LYS A 107 2.69 -20.58 21.72
C LYS A 107 1.96 -20.39 23.07
N ASP A 108 2.69 -20.12 24.17
CA ASP A 108 2.16 -20.17 25.54
C ASP A 108 2.17 -18.85 26.35
N VAL A 109 2.38 -17.69 25.72
CA VAL A 109 2.44 -16.42 26.47
C VAL A 109 1.09 -15.71 26.51
N GLN A 110 0.34 -15.86 27.61
CA GLN A 110 -0.74 -14.94 27.96
C GLN A 110 -0.18 -13.55 28.25
N TYR A 111 -0.72 -12.50 27.63
CA TYR A 111 -0.33 -11.14 27.98
C TYR A 111 -1.46 -10.34 28.63
N GLY A 112 -1.16 -9.90 29.84
CA GLY A 112 -1.72 -8.71 30.48
C GLY A 112 -0.62 -7.67 30.73
N SER A 113 -0.93 -6.41 30.44
CA SER A 113 -0.40 -5.16 31.03
C SER A 113 1.06 -4.70 30.89
N ARG A 114 2.05 -5.47 30.42
CA ARG A 114 3.47 -5.02 30.43
C ARG A 114 3.98 -4.21 29.21
N SER A 115 3.18 -3.96 28.16
CA SER A 115 3.65 -3.28 26.94
C SER A 115 3.55 -1.75 26.95
N SER A 116 2.86 -1.13 27.91
CA SER A 116 2.65 0.32 27.95
C SER A 116 3.89 1.13 28.35
N GLY A 117 4.83 0.53 29.10
CA GLY A 117 6.02 1.24 29.60
C GLY A 117 7.14 1.47 28.58
N TRP A 118 7.19 0.67 27.51
CA TRP A 118 8.29 0.71 26.53
C TRP A 118 8.28 1.94 25.64
N TRP A 119 7.10 2.39 25.21
CA TRP A 119 6.99 3.61 24.41
C TRP A 119 7.42 4.85 25.19
N LYS A 120 7.05 4.93 26.47
CA LYS A 120 7.51 6.01 27.34
C LYS A 120 9.04 6.05 27.43
N LEU A 121 9.69 4.91 27.63
CA LEU A 121 11.16 4.82 27.64
C LEU A 121 11.77 5.23 26.29
N ALA A 122 11.19 4.79 25.17
CA ALA A 122 11.67 5.16 23.84
C ALA A 122 11.50 6.66 23.56
N GLU A 123 10.36 7.24 23.93
CA GLU A 123 10.06 8.67 23.84
C GLU A 123 11.03 9.48 24.67
N ASP A 124 11.25 9.10 25.93
CA ASP A 124 12.19 9.76 26.84
C ASP A 124 13.62 9.72 26.28
N LEU A 125 14.08 8.57 25.77
CA LEU A 125 15.42 8.41 25.21
C LEU A 125 15.63 9.24 23.94
N VAL A 126 14.69 9.18 22.99
CA VAL A 126 14.76 9.97 21.75
C VAL A 126 14.73 11.45 22.08
N THR A 127 13.84 11.86 22.99
CA THR A 127 13.70 13.26 23.41
C THR A 127 14.97 13.77 24.08
N GLN A 128 15.53 13.00 25.02
CA GLN A 128 16.77 13.35 25.70
C GLN A 128 17.94 13.48 24.73
N LYS A 129 18.09 12.54 23.78
CA LYS A 129 19.17 12.57 22.79
C LYS A 129 19.03 13.72 21.80
N ALA A 130 17.82 13.98 21.31
CA ALA A 130 17.55 15.13 20.44
C ALA A 130 17.82 16.46 21.16
N SER A 131 17.36 16.58 22.41
CA SER A 131 17.57 17.78 23.23
C SER A 131 19.05 18.04 23.53
N ALA A 132 19.82 16.98 23.81
CA ALA A 132 21.27 17.07 24.01
C ALA A 132 22.02 17.56 22.76
N ALA A 133 21.45 17.34 21.57
CA ALA A 133 21.96 17.83 20.29
C ALA A 133 21.28 19.15 19.84
N SER A 134 20.44 19.77 20.68
CA SER A 134 19.65 20.97 20.37
C SER A 134 18.73 20.82 19.15
N LEU A 135 18.24 19.61 18.90
CA LEU A 135 17.30 19.32 17.81
C LEU A 135 15.86 19.34 18.34
N PRO A 136 14.91 20.05 17.68
CA PRO A 136 13.51 20.01 18.06
C PRO A 136 12.96 18.60 17.80
N VAL A 137 12.13 18.10 18.71
CA VAL A 137 11.54 16.76 18.64
C VAL A 137 10.05 16.82 18.93
N SER A 138 9.25 16.11 18.14
CA SER A 138 7.82 15.92 18.38
C SER A 138 7.33 14.58 17.86
N TRP A 139 6.52 13.88 18.65
CA TRP A 139 5.89 12.63 18.22
C TRP A 139 4.56 12.94 17.54
N ILE A 140 4.31 12.32 16.38
CA ILE A 140 3.05 12.48 15.65
C ILE A 140 1.91 11.92 16.51
N GLN A 141 0.91 12.75 16.77
CA GLN A 141 -0.26 12.36 17.56
C GLN A 141 -1.39 11.84 16.65
N GLU A 142 -2.35 11.15 17.25
CA GLU A 142 -3.47 10.55 16.52
C GLU A 142 -4.31 11.61 15.80
N GLU A 143 -4.49 12.81 16.39
CA GLU A 143 -5.22 13.93 15.79
C GLU A 143 -4.53 14.52 14.56
N GLU A 144 -3.20 14.39 14.47
CA GLU A 144 -2.46 14.80 13.27
C GLU A 144 -2.56 13.73 12.19
N ALA A 145 -2.45 12.45 12.55
CA ALA A 145 -2.55 11.35 11.61
C ALA A 145 -3.97 11.16 11.07
N SER A 146 -5.01 11.43 11.87
CA SER A 146 -6.42 11.25 11.48
C SER A 146 -6.84 12.14 10.31
N LYS A 147 -6.19 13.30 10.12
CA LYS A 147 -6.38 14.19 8.96
C LYS A 147 -6.08 13.53 7.61
N TRP A 148 -5.34 12.43 7.64
CA TRP A 148 -4.94 11.64 6.47
C TRP A 148 -5.71 10.34 6.34
N GLN A 149 -6.63 10.05 7.26
CA GLN A 149 -7.51 8.88 7.18
C GLN A 149 -8.61 9.12 6.15
N ALA A 150 -8.87 8.14 5.28
CA ALA A 150 -9.98 8.21 4.36
C ALA A 150 -11.31 7.92 5.08
N GLU A 151 -12.38 8.60 4.68
CA GLU A 151 -13.75 8.24 5.04
C GLU A 151 -14.35 7.28 4.01
N LEU A 152 -15.24 6.41 4.46
CA LEU A 152 -15.96 5.47 3.60
C LEU A 152 -17.43 5.84 3.61
N ASN A 153 -17.87 6.56 2.57
CA ASN A 153 -19.26 6.98 2.43
C ASN A 153 -20.01 5.98 1.55
N GLY A 154 -20.74 5.06 2.16
CA GLY A 154 -21.55 4.10 1.43
C GLY A 154 -22.10 2.98 2.28
N VAL A 155 -23.11 2.30 1.74
CA VAL A 155 -23.61 1.05 2.31
C VAL A 155 -22.83 -0.10 1.70
N PHE A 156 -22.29 -0.95 2.54
CA PHE A 156 -21.48 -2.09 2.15
C PHE A 156 -22.33 -3.34 1.91
N ASP A 157 -23.27 -3.22 0.96
CA ASP A 157 -24.15 -4.32 0.60
C ASP A 157 -23.38 -5.36 -0.22
N GLN A 158 -23.36 -6.62 0.25
CA GLN A 158 -22.66 -7.71 -0.41
C GLN A 158 -23.59 -8.46 -1.36
N THR A 159 -23.05 -8.95 -2.48
CA THR A 159 -23.73 -9.93 -3.34
C THR A 159 -23.52 -11.34 -2.79
N GLU A 160 -24.27 -12.32 -3.32
CA GLU A 160 -23.97 -13.74 -3.08
C GLU A 160 -22.79 -14.26 -3.93
N HIS A 161 -22.32 -13.45 -4.89
CA HIS A 161 -21.29 -13.85 -5.83
C HIS A 161 -19.90 -13.87 -5.18
N LEU A 162 -19.21 -15.00 -5.34
CA LEU A 162 -17.83 -15.22 -4.94
C LEU A 162 -16.98 -15.42 -6.19
N CYS A 163 -15.78 -14.86 -6.19
CA CYS A 163 -14.75 -15.10 -7.21
C CYS A 163 -13.36 -15.06 -6.55
N ARG A 164 -12.31 -15.44 -7.28
CA ARG A 164 -10.94 -15.23 -6.82
C ARG A 164 -10.52 -13.79 -7.08
N LYS A 165 -9.72 -13.20 -6.20
CA LYS A 165 -9.23 -11.83 -6.37
C LYS A 165 -8.51 -11.64 -7.70
N GLU A 166 -7.78 -12.64 -8.18
CA GLU A 166 -7.04 -12.57 -9.45
C GLU A 166 -7.98 -12.43 -10.66
N ASP A 167 -9.14 -13.10 -10.63
CA ASP A 167 -10.15 -12.98 -11.68
C ASP A 167 -10.81 -11.60 -11.65
N LEU A 168 -11.05 -11.07 -10.45
CA LEU A 168 -11.50 -9.69 -10.26
C LEU A 168 -10.47 -8.67 -10.77
N ASP A 169 -9.19 -8.85 -10.44
CA ASP A 169 -8.09 -8.02 -10.94
C ASP A 169 -8.11 -8.00 -12.48
N ALA A 170 -8.19 -9.17 -13.13
CA ALA A 170 -8.21 -9.29 -14.58
C ALA A 170 -9.42 -8.60 -15.22
N ALA A 171 -10.61 -8.72 -14.62
CA ALA A 171 -11.82 -8.08 -15.11
C ALA A 171 -11.75 -6.55 -15.01
N ILE A 172 -11.25 -6.02 -13.87
CA ILE A 172 -11.02 -4.58 -13.69
C ILE A 172 -10.01 -4.08 -14.71
N LEU A 173 -8.88 -4.77 -14.88
CA LEU A 173 -7.85 -4.40 -15.85
C LEU A 173 -8.39 -4.33 -17.29
N LYS A 174 -9.27 -5.27 -17.67
CA LYS A 174 -9.94 -5.26 -18.97
C LYS A 174 -10.84 -4.04 -19.15
N ALA A 175 -11.62 -3.68 -18.13
CA ALA A 175 -12.49 -2.50 -18.17
C ALA A 175 -11.69 -1.18 -18.27
N LEU A 176 -10.55 -1.11 -17.57
CA LEU A 176 -9.65 0.04 -17.62
C LEU A 176 -8.95 0.19 -18.97
N ALA A 177 -8.56 -0.91 -19.59
CA ALA A 177 -7.91 -0.90 -20.90
C ALA A 177 -8.81 -0.29 -21.99
N GLN A 178 -10.14 -0.35 -21.82
CA GLN A 178 -11.13 0.22 -22.75
C GLN A 178 -11.41 1.71 -22.51
N GLN A 179 -10.92 2.29 -21.41
CA GLN A 179 -11.11 3.70 -21.13
C GLN A 179 -10.30 4.57 -22.12
N LYS A 180 -10.92 5.65 -22.59
CA LYS A 180 -10.25 6.66 -23.42
C LYS A 180 -9.34 7.58 -22.61
N SER A 181 -9.71 7.83 -21.36
CA SER A 181 -8.94 8.65 -20.43
C SER A 181 -7.66 7.93 -19.99
N PRO A 182 -6.55 8.63 -19.71
CA PRO A 182 -5.31 8.03 -19.25
C PRO A 182 -5.44 7.54 -17.80
N VAL A 183 -5.71 6.25 -17.63
CA VAL A 183 -6.01 5.64 -16.33
C VAL A 183 -4.93 4.66 -15.88
N ILE A 184 -4.71 4.64 -14.56
CA ILE A 184 -3.84 3.68 -13.88
C ILE A 184 -4.58 3.02 -12.72
N LEU A 185 -4.15 1.82 -12.35
CA LEU A 185 -4.68 1.04 -11.23
C LEU A 185 -3.54 0.57 -10.35
N CYS A 186 -3.67 0.77 -9.05
CA CYS A 186 -2.75 0.22 -8.06
C CYS A 186 -3.47 -0.76 -7.14
N ASP A 187 -2.72 -1.72 -6.62
CA ASP A 187 -3.20 -2.69 -5.64
C ASP A 187 -2.58 -2.46 -4.26
N PRO A 188 -3.35 -1.89 -3.31
CA PRO A 188 -2.90 -1.63 -1.94
C PRO A 188 -2.69 -2.89 -1.09
N PHE A 189 -3.05 -4.07 -1.57
CA PHE A 189 -2.80 -5.33 -0.86
C PHE A 189 -1.50 -5.99 -1.28
N LEU A 190 -0.99 -5.66 -2.47
CA LEU A 190 0.35 -6.05 -2.93
C LEU A 190 1.42 -5.14 -2.34
N PRO A 191 2.60 -5.67 -2.00
CA PRO A 191 3.71 -4.90 -1.44
C PRO A 191 3.94 -3.58 -2.17
N GLU A 192 4.06 -2.49 -1.41
CA GLU A 192 4.46 -1.16 -1.92
C GLU A 192 3.42 -0.49 -2.84
N CYS A 193 2.20 -1.05 -2.91
CA CYS A 193 1.08 -0.53 -3.70
C CYS A 193 1.49 -0.31 -5.17
N PRO A 194 1.88 -1.38 -5.89
CA PRO A 194 2.35 -1.25 -7.24
C PRO A 194 1.21 -0.89 -8.17
N VAL A 195 1.54 -0.23 -9.27
CA VAL A 195 0.67 -0.05 -10.42
C VAL A 195 0.56 -1.41 -11.13
N ILE A 196 -0.63 -1.99 -11.07
CA ILE A 196 -0.97 -3.28 -11.68
C ILE A 196 -1.68 -3.13 -13.03
N GLY A 197 -2.13 -1.92 -13.37
CA GLY A 197 -2.81 -1.61 -14.63
C GLY A 197 -2.49 -0.22 -15.15
N VAL A 198 -2.24 -0.11 -16.45
CA VAL A 198 -1.99 1.15 -17.16
C VAL A 198 -2.57 1.00 -18.56
N ASN A 199 -3.49 1.88 -18.95
CA ASN A 199 -4.02 1.85 -20.32
C ASN A 199 -3.10 2.56 -21.32
N ALA A 200 -3.36 2.40 -22.62
CA ALA A 200 -2.52 2.94 -23.68
C ALA A 200 -2.34 4.47 -23.60
N ALA A 201 -3.40 5.20 -23.24
CA ALA A 201 -3.34 6.65 -23.07
C ALA A 201 -2.40 7.05 -21.91
N ALA A 202 -2.50 6.38 -20.75
CA ALA A 202 -1.60 6.63 -19.64
C ALA A 202 -0.15 6.24 -19.98
N GLN A 203 0.08 5.12 -20.66
CA GLN A 203 1.42 4.71 -21.09
C GLN A 203 2.09 5.75 -21.99
N ALA A 204 1.33 6.35 -22.91
CA ALA A 204 1.83 7.41 -23.78
C ALA A 204 2.21 8.68 -23.00
N MET A 205 1.43 9.04 -21.96
CA MET A 205 1.71 10.21 -21.15
C MET A 205 2.90 10.03 -20.21
N THR A 206 3.02 8.87 -19.57
CA THR A 206 4.08 8.61 -18.58
C THR A 206 5.41 8.17 -19.21
N GLY A 207 5.37 7.67 -20.44
CA GLY A 207 6.51 7.03 -21.10
C GLY A 207 6.76 5.59 -20.62
N TRP A 208 5.92 5.04 -19.75
CA TRP A 208 6.06 3.70 -19.18
C TRP A 208 6.00 2.57 -20.22
N GLY A 209 5.40 2.81 -21.38
CA GLY A 209 5.40 1.84 -22.48
C GLY A 209 6.80 1.58 -23.09
N ASN A 210 7.75 2.50 -22.87
CA ASN A 210 9.09 2.47 -23.46
C ASN A 210 10.18 1.96 -22.51
N VAL A 211 9.82 1.65 -21.27
CA VAL A 211 10.77 1.27 -20.21
C VAL A 211 11.24 -0.17 -20.43
N GLY A 212 12.55 -0.37 -20.41
CA GLY A 212 13.14 -1.71 -20.45
C GLY A 212 12.74 -2.48 -19.18
N ARG A 213 12.35 -3.75 -19.33
CA ARG A 213 11.89 -4.65 -18.24
C ARG A 213 12.86 -4.78 -17.04
N GLN A 214 14.08 -4.26 -17.14
CA GLN A 214 15.13 -4.28 -16.12
C GLN A 214 15.18 -3.00 -15.26
N GLU A 215 14.55 -1.90 -15.69
CA GLU A 215 14.62 -0.59 -15.02
C GLU A 215 13.53 -0.42 -13.95
N VAL A 216 12.60 -1.36 -13.85
CA VAL A 216 11.52 -1.33 -12.86
C VAL A 216 11.96 -2.12 -11.64
N ALA A 217 12.57 -1.41 -10.69
CA ALA A 217 12.99 -1.95 -9.40
C ALA A 217 11.77 -2.29 -8.52
N SER A 218 11.03 -3.36 -8.87
CA SER A 218 10.18 -4.02 -7.88
C SER A 218 11.00 -5.11 -7.19
N ALA A 219 10.98 -5.12 -5.86
CA ALA A 219 11.59 -6.17 -5.05
C ALA A 219 10.93 -7.55 -5.28
N ASP A 220 9.84 -7.63 -6.06
CA ASP A 220 9.10 -8.85 -6.35
C ASP A 220 9.68 -9.68 -7.50
N VAL A 221 10.59 -9.14 -8.32
CA VAL A 221 11.33 -9.94 -9.32
C VAL A 221 12.07 -11.11 -8.65
N ARG A 222 12.44 -10.97 -7.37
CA ARG A 222 13.09 -12.01 -6.57
C ARG A 222 12.11 -12.93 -5.83
N LEU A 223 10.90 -12.48 -5.51
CA LEU A 223 9.88 -13.27 -4.77
C LEU A 223 9.04 -14.13 -5.71
N LEU A 224 8.89 -13.74 -6.97
CA LEU A 224 8.19 -14.50 -8.01
C LEU A 224 9.16 -15.45 -8.76
N ALA A 225 10.05 -16.13 -8.04
CA ALA A 225 10.97 -17.09 -8.62
C ALA A 225 10.19 -18.24 -9.31
N GLY A 226 9.94 -18.08 -10.61
CA GLY A 226 9.10 -18.95 -11.42
C GLY A 226 8.26 -18.21 -12.47
N ALA A 227 7.92 -16.94 -12.23
CA ALA A 227 7.30 -16.09 -13.24
C ALA A 227 8.39 -15.52 -14.16
N LYS A 228 8.14 -15.51 -15.48
CA LYS A 228 9.08 -14.89 -16.42
C LYS A 228 9.24 -13.41 -16.05
N PRO A 229 10.48 -12.87 -15.98
CA PRO A 229 10.77 -11.45 -15.73
C PRO A 229 10.10 -10.45 -16.71
N SER A 230 9.34 -10.96 -17.68
CA SER A 230 8.59 -10.19 -18.67
C SER A 230 7.21 -9.69 -18.21
N GLU A 231 6.71 -10.08 -17.04
CA GLU A 231 5.28 -9.88 -16.71
C GLU A 231 4.98 -8.92 -15.54
N ARG A 232 5.89 -8.67 -14.58
CA ARG A 232 5.51 -8.00 -13.31
C ARG A 232 6.60 -7.13 -12.64
N GLY A 233 7.31 -6.30 -13.39
CA GLY A 233 7.99 -5.13 -12.82
C GLY A 233 6.95 -4.00 -12.68
N GLY A 234 6.50 -3.71 -11.46
CA GLY A 234 5.45 -2.70 -11.21
C GLY A 234 6.02 -1.32 -10.96
N TYR A 235 5.41 -0.28 -11.54
CA TYR A 235 5.70 1.11 -11.16
C TYR A 235 5.14 1.38 -9.77
N HIS A 236 5.85 2.10 -8.92
CA HIS A 236 5.40 2.41 -7.58
C HIS A 236 5.16 3.91 -7.46
N LEU A 237 3.89 4.32 -7.38
CA LEU A 237 3.58 5.74 -7.24
C LEU A 237 4.21 6.31 -5.98
N THR A 238 4.26 5.54 -4.89
CA THR A 238 4.78 5.92 -3.56
C THR A 238 6.24 6.35 -3.50
N TYR A 239 7.03 6.02 -4.54
CA TYR A 239 8.45 6.35 -4.67
C TYR A 239 8.70 7.45 -5.71
N GLY A 240 7.65 8.00 -6.31
CA GLY A 240 7.76 9.08 -7.30
C GLY A 240 8.21 10.40 -6.69
N ARG A 241 8.81 11.25 -7.53
CA ARG A 241 8.99 12.68 -7.25
C ARG A 241 7.78 13.45 -7.78
N TYR A 242 7.27 14.39 -7.00
CA TYR A 242 6.02 15.09 -7.30
C TYR A 242 6.26 16.58 -7.52
N ALA A 243 6.51 17.33 -6.44
CA ALA A 243 6.81 18.76 -6.46
C ALA A 243 8.29 19.02 -6.14
N GLU A 244 8.64 20.30 -5.91
CA GLU A 244 9.96 20.72 -5.45
C GLU A 244 9.81 21.52 -4.15
N GLY A 245 10.82 21.48 -3.28
CA GLY A 245 10.83 22.23 -2.02
C GLY A 245 9.77 21.74 -1.02
N GLU A 246 9.16 22.66 -0.28
CA GLU A 246 8.21 22.34 0.80
C GLU A 246 6.91 21.68 0.29
N GLU A 247 6.48 21.98 -0.94
CA GLU A 247 5.32 21.33 -1.57
C GLU A 247 5.53 19.82 -1.78
N GLU A 248 6.79 19.39 -1.95
CA GLU A 248 7.10 17.99 -2.24
C GLU A 248 6.75 17.08 -1.07
N GLU A 249 7.01 17.51 0.17
CA GLU A 249 6.68 16.75 1.37
C GLU A 249 5.17 16.52 1.47
N LEU A 250 4.37 17.58 1.28
CA LEU A 250 2.92 17.51 1.37
C LEU A 250 2.30 16.63 0.28
N GLN A 251 2.77 16.74 -0.96
CA GLN A 251 2.27 15.91 -2.06
C GLN A 251 2.69 14.45 -1.89
N ARG A 252 3.93 14.19 -1.46
CA ARG A 252 4.39 12.82 -1.15
C ARG A 252 3.57 12.21 -0.02
N LEU A 253 3.26 12.97 1.02
CA LEU A 253 2.40 12.55 2.12
C LEU A 253 0.98 12.22 1.63
N ALA A 254 0.43 13.06 0.74
CA ALA A 254 -0.89 12.82 0.14
C ALA A 254 -0.93 11.54 -0.70
N VAL A 255 0.07 11.28 -1.57
CA VAL A 255 0.11 10.05 -2.35
C VAL A 255 0.34 8.82 -1.48
N ARG A 256 1.21 8.90 -0.49
CA ARG A 256 1.43 7.78 0.45
C ARG A 256 0.15 7.48 1.25
N ALA A 257 -0.60 8.50 1.67
CA ALA A 257 -1.92 8.31 2.29
C ALA A 257 -2.90 7.64 1.31
N ALA A 258 -2.99 8.12 0.07
CA ALA A 258 -3.81 7.51 -0.97
C ALA A 258 -3.46 6.02 -1.18
N CYS A 259 -2.17 5.68 -1.24
CA CYS A 259 -1.71 4.30 -1.40
C CYS A 259 -1.89 3.43 -0.14
N ALA A 260 -2.03 4.04 1.04
CA ALA A 260 -2.20 3.32 2.29
C ALA A 260 -3.67 3.05 2.63
N ASN A 261 -4.59 3.98 2.33
CA ASN A 261 -5.99 3.90 2.76
C ASN A 261 -7.01 4.39 1.71
N GLY A 262 -6.56 4.79 0.52
CA GLY A 262 -7.43 5.25 -0.56
C GLY A 262 -7.90 6.70 -0.45
N ARG A 263 -7.32 7.50 0.44
CA ARG A 263 -7.61 8.94 0.57
C ARG A 263 -7.48 9.62 -0.80
N PRO A 264 -8.51 10.32 -1.28
CA PRO A 264 -8.42 11.04 -2.54
C PRO A 264 -7.37 12.16 -2.47
N CYS A 265 -6.59 12.32 -3.54
CA CYS A 265 -5.67 13.45 -3.67
C CYS A 265 -5.40 13.80 -5.13
N SER A 266 -4.99 15.05 -5.38
CA SER A 266 -4.44 15.51 -6.65
C SER A 266 -3.02 15.99 -6.41
N VAL A 267 -2.08 15.55 -7.25
CA VAL A 267 -0.65 15.87 -7.11
C VAL A 267 0.01 16.08 -8.45
N LYS A 268 1.17 16.73 -8.45
CA LYS A 268 2.09 16.77 -9.60
C LYS A 268 2.72 15.38 -9.72
N PHE A 269 2.88 14.86 -10.92
CA PHE A 269 3.50 13.57 -11.18
C PHE A 269 4.57 13.73 -12.25
N ARG A 270 5.83 13.50 -11.86
CA ARG A 270 6.96 13.58 -12.79
C ARG A 270 7.05 12.27 -13.59
N LYS A 271 7.24 12.41 -14.91
CA LYS A 271 7.40 11.28 -15.82
C LYS A 271 8.70 10.55 -15.49
N MET A 272 8.79 9.28 -15.88
CA MET A 272 9.98 8.47 -15.61
C MET A 272 11.23 8.97 -16.36
N PHE A 273 11.04 9.43 -17.59
CA PHE A 273 12.05 10.13 -18.37
C PHE A 273 11.60 11.56 -18.57
N GLU A 274 12.08 12.44 -17.70
CA GLU A 274 11.84 13.87 -17.83
C GLU A 274 12.98 14.51 -18.62
N MET A 275 12.65 15.12 -19.75
CA MET A 275 13.60 15.92 -20.52
C MET A 275 13.65 17.35 -19.97
N PRO A 276 14.76 18.08 -20.15
CA PRO A 276 14.82 19.48 -19.74
C PRO A 276 13.67 20.29 -20.36
N GLY A 277 12.83 20.88 -19.50
CA GLY A 277 11.67 21.69 -19.92
C GLY A 277 10.34 20.94 -19.95
N ASP A 278 10.32 19.63 -19.70
CA ASP A 278 9.08 18.89 -19.50
C ASP A 278 8.32 19.42 -18.29
N ARG A 279 6.99 19.48 -18.41
CA ARG A 279 6.11 19.83 -17.29
C ARG A 279 5.65 18.55 -16.60
N PRO A 280 5.54 18.54 -15.25
CA PRO A 280 4.93 17.43 -14.56
C PRO A 280 3.47 17.28 -14.99
N LEU A 281 3.02 16.03 -15.04
CA LEU A 281 1.60 15.72 -15.21
C LEU A 281 0.85 16.08 -13.93
N SER A 282 -0.46 16.25 -14.03
CA SER A 282 -1.34 16.11 -12.87
C SER A 282 -1.78 14.66 -12.75
N LEU A 283 -1.80 14.16 -11.51
CA LEU A 283 -2.29 12.84 -11.16
C LEU A 283 -3.33 12.97 -10.06
N TRP A 284 -4.55 12.54 -10.36
CA TRP A 284 -5.59 12.38 -9.37
C TRP A 284 -5.68 10.91 -8.97
N LEU A 285 -5.76 10.66 -7.67
CA LEU A 285 -5.82 9.33 -7.07
C LEU A 285 -7.07 9.20 -6.20
N GLN A 286 -7.68 8.01 -6.21
CA GLN A 286 -8.93 7.76 -5.52
C GLN A 286 -9.08 6.29 -5.15
N GLY A 287 -9.38 6.03 -3.88
CA GLY A 287 -9.72 4.70 -3.40
C GLY A 287 -11.15 4.31 -3.77
N VAL A 288 -11.32 3.05 -4.16
CA VAL A 288 -12.63 2.44 -4.38
C VAL A 288 -12.65 1.03 -3.79
N THR A 289 -13.55 0.79 -2.82
CA THR A 289 -13.83 -0.55 -2.29
C THR A 289 -14.82 -1.25 -3.20
N VAL A 290 -14.52 -2.50 -3.55
CA VAL A 290 -15.28 -3.28 -4.54
C VAL A 290 -15.75 -4.63 -4.00
N ALA A 291 -15.08 -5.16 -2.98
CA ALA A 291 -15.36 -6.50 -2.47
C ALA A 291 -14.92 -6.64 -1.00
N TYR A 292 -15.22 -7.81 -0.45
CA TYR A 292 -14.78 -8.27 0.85
C TYR A 292 -14.01 -9.55 0.72
N GLY A 293 -12.88 -9.68 1.42
CA GLY A 293 -12.22 -10.97 1.52
C GLY A 293 -13.06 -11.94 2.36
N VAL A 294 -13.28 -13.13 1.82
CA VAL A 294 -14.03 -14.21 2.47
C VAL A 294 -13.13 -15.40 2.74
N ASN A 295 -13.66 -16.36 3.51
CA ASN A 295 -12.94 -17.55 3.95
C ASN A 295 -11.69 -17.22 4.79
N LYS A 296 -10.95 -18.24 5.22
CA LYS A 296 -9.68 -18.07 5.93
C LYS A 296 -8.57 -17.86 4.90
N GLY A 297 -7.73 -16.84 5.07
CA GLY A 297 -6.66 -16.55 4.13
C GLY A 297 -6.06 -15.14 4.31
N PRO A 298 -5.11 -14.73 3.43
CA PRO A 298 -4.42 -13.44 3.53
C PRO A 298 -5.35 -12.22 3.41
N LEU A 299 -6.49 -12.42 2.75
CA LEU A 299 -7.59 -11.46 2.60
C LEU A 299 -8.77 -11.78 3.53
N GLY A 300 -8.74 -12.90 4.24
CA GLY A 300 -9.85 -13.39 5.05
C GLY A 300 -10.19 -12.48 6.24
N GLY A 301 -11.34 -12.76 6.86
CA GLY A 301 -11.82 -12.02 8.04
C GLY A 301 -12.60 -10.74 7.70
N GLY A 302 -13.16 -10.64 6.49
CA GLY A 302 -14.01 -9.51 6.10
C GLY A 302 -13.23 -8.23 5.79
N ALA A 303 -11.97 -8.34 5.35
CA ALA A 303 -11.19 -7.19 4.94
C ALA A 303 -11.83 -6.50 3.73
N HIS A 304 -11.88 -5.17 3.75
CA HIS A 304 -12.34 -4.36 2.61
C HIS A 304 -11.32 -4.49 1.49
N ILE A 305 -11.73 -5.01 0.34
CA ILE A 305 -10.89 -5.12 -0.85
C ILE A 305 -11.15 -3.88 -1.70
N TRP A 306 -10.13 -3.02 -1.77
CA TRP A 306 -10.16 -1.75 -2.46
C TRP A 306 -8.95 -1.59 -3.37
N TYR A 307 -9.12 -0.78 -4.41
CA TYR A 307 -8.07 -0.40 -5.34
C TYR A 307 -7.87 1.11 -5.32
N LEU A 308 -6.66 1.53 -5.72
CA LEU A 308 -6.39 2.93 -5.98
C LEU A 308 -6.44 3.17 -7.50
N VAL A 309 -7.45 3.88 -7.97
CA VAL A 309 -7.51 4.31 -9.37
C VAL A 309 -6.88 5.68 -9.53
N GLY A 310 -6.16 5.87 -10.62
CA GLY A 310 -5.53 7.16 -10.96
C GLY A 310 -5.92 7.65 -12.35
N ILE A 311 -6.07 8.97 -12.50
CA ILE A 311 -6.26 9.64 -13.80
C ILE A 311 -5.16 10.68 -13.98
N LEU A 312 -4.49 10.64 -15.14
CA LEU A 312 -3.42 11.55 -15.52
C LEU A 312 -3.92 12.72 -16.39
N SER A 313 -3.15 13.80 -16.43
CA SER A 313 -3.44 14.96 -17.28
C SER A 313 -2.24 15.85 -17.51
N ASP A 314 -2.26 16.58 -18.61
CA ASP A 314 -1.32 17.67 -18.90
C ASP A 314 -1.78 19.02 -18.32
N ALA A 315 -3.01 19.11 -17.80
CA ALA A 315 -3.49 20.31 -17.13
C ALA A 315 -2.73 20.54 -15.81
N PRO A 316 -2.48 21.79 -15.37
CA PRO A 316 -1.92 22.07 -14.06
C PRO A 316 -2.78 21.53 -12.91
N VAL A 317 -2.17 21.13 -11.79
CA VAL A 317 -2.88 20.53 -10.63
C VAL A 317 -3.99 21.44 -10.12
N ASP A 318 -3.72 22.73 -9.94
CA ASP A 318 -4.73 23.68 -9.43
C ASP A 318 -5.91 23.87 -10.38
N ALA A 319 -5.66 23.80 -11.70
CA ALA A 319 -6.71 23.85 -12.71
C ALA A 319 -7.52 22.54 -12.67
N TRP A 320 -6.84 21.41 -12.54
CA TRP A 320 -7.43 20.08 -12.44
C TRP A 320 -8.27 19.89 -11.18
N GLU A 321 -7.86 20.44 -10.04
CA GLU A 321 -8.64 20.44 -8.79
C GLU A 321 -9.89 21.31 -8.90
N LYS A 322 -9.79 22.48 -9.52
CA LYS A 322 -10.91 23.42 -9.72
C LYS A 322 -11.91 22.94 -10.77
N GLU A 323 -11.42 22.24 -11.80
CA GLU A 323 -12.24 21.71 -12.89
C GLU A 323 -12.74 20.28 -12.60
N ALA A 324 -12.17 19.62 -11.57
CA ALA A 324 -12.21 18.17 -11.33
C ALA A 324 -11.77 17.36 -12.57
N PRO A 325 -11.22 16.14 -12.43
CA PRO A 325 -11.02 15.27 -13.60
C PRO A 325 -12.38 15.20 -14.30
N SER A 326 -12.46 15.68 -15.56
CA SER A 326 -13.71 15.99 -16.25
C SER A 326 -14.85 15.11 -15.76
N SER A 327 -15.94 15.68 -15.25
CA SER A 327 -17.06 14.90 -14.69
C SER A 327 -17.41 13.68 -15.56
N VAL A 328 -17.19 13.79 -16.87
CA VAL A 328 -17.20 12.73 -17.89
C VAL A 328 -16.17 11.61 -17.69
N ALA A 329 -14.86 11.88 -17.60
CA ALA A 329 -13.83 10.85 -17.41
C ALA A 329 -14.04 10.05 -16.12
N MET A 330 -14.36 10.75 -15.02
CA MET A 330 -14.65 10.10 -13.75
C MET A 330 -15.95 9.31 -13.81
N ALA A 331 -17.01 9.86 -14.41
CA ALA A 331 -18.27 9.14 -14.60
C ALA A 331 -18.08 7.88 -15.46
N SER A 332 -17.33 7.99 -16.56
CA SER A 332 -17.00 6.86 -17.43
C SER A 332 -16.26 5.76 -16.68
N LEU A 333 -15.25 6.12 -15.88
CA LEU A 333 -14.51 5.17 -15.05
C LEU A 333 -15.42 4.52 -13.99
N LYS A 334 -16.24 5.33 -13.30
CA LYS A 334 -17.23 4.84 -12.32
C LYS A 334 -18.18 3.83 -12.93
N MET A 335 -18.72 4.15 -14.11
CA MET A 335 -19.61 3.25 -14.86
C MET A 335 -18.89 1.97 -15.25
N ALA A 336 -17.70 2.04 -15.84
CA ALA A 336 -16.96 0.86 -16.28
C ALA A 336 -16.60 -0.08 -15.12
N LEU A 337 -16.23 0.46 -13.95
CA LEU A 337 -16.01 -0.37 -12.76
C LEU A 337 -17.30 -0.95 -12.21
N GLN A 338 -18.40 -0.18 -12.25
CA GLN A 338 -19.71 -0.68 -11.80
C GLN A 338 -20.22 -1.79 -12.72
N GLU A 339 -20.00 -1.69 -14.03
CA GLU A 339 -20.31 -2.75 -15.01
C GLU A 339 -19.56 -4.05 -14.73
N VAL A 340 -18.32 -3.99 -14.21
CA VAL A 340 -17.58 -5.18 -13.76
C VAL A 340 -18.30 -5.88 -12.61
N LEU A 341 -18.83 -5.11 -11.64
CA LEU A 341 -19.61 -5.66 -10.53
C LEU A 341 -20.97 -6.18 -10.99
N GLU A 342 -21.65 -5.50 -11.91
CA GLU A 342 -22.96 -5.91 -12.43
C GLU A 342 -22.86 -7.13 -13.35
N SER A 343 -21.73 -7.29 -14.04
CA SER A 343 -21.42 -8.46 -14.87
C SER A 343 -20.80 -9.60 -14.06
N HIS A 344 -21.04 -9.65 -12.74
CA HIS A 344 -20.42 -10.64 -11.85
C HIS A 344 -20.65 -12.09 -12.30
N ASP A 345 -21.77 -12.40 -12.96
CA ASP A 345 -22.06 -13.76 -13.45
C ASP A 345 -21.08 -14.25 -14.53
N ALA A 346 -20.35 -13.35 -15.17
CA ALA A 346 -19.29 -13.68 -16.12
C ALA A 346 -17.94 -14.02 -15.45
N LEU A 347 -17.80 -13.75 -14.14
CA LEU A 347 -16.60 -14.09 -13.39
C LEU A 347 -16.63 -15.58 -13.00
N PRO A 348 -15.49 -16.29 -13.13
CA PRO A 348 -15.38 -17.66 -12.66
C PRO A 348 -15.66 -17.76 -11.16
N LYS A 349 -16.44 -18.77 -10.75
CA LYS A 349 -16.61 -19.07 -9.33
C LYS A 349 -15.35 -19.74 -8.78
N PRO A 350 -15.08 -19.65 -7.47
CA PRO A 350 -14.01 -20.40 -6.84
C PRO A 350 -14.19 -21.91 -7.12
N GLY A 351 -13.19 -22.51 -7.79
CA GLY A 351 -13.19 -23.93 -8.15
C GLY A 351 -13.62 -24.27 -9.58
N ASP A 352 -14.16 -23.32 -10.35
CA ASP A 352 -14.50 -23.54 -11.78
C ASP A 352 -13.24 -23.53 -12.69
N SER A 353 -12.14 -22.93 -12.23
CA SER A 353 -10.84 -23.01 -12.89
C SER A 353 -10.20 -24.39 -12.65
N GLN A 354 -10.46 -25.32 -13.58
CA GLN A 354 -10.01 -26.73 -13.55
C GLN A 354 -8.49 -26.99 -13.48
N GLU A 355 -7.64 -25.99 -13.30
CA GLU A 355 -6.18 -26.15 -13.24
C GLU A 355 -5.48 -25.43 -12.07
N ALA A 356 -6.22 -24.89 -11.09
CA ALA A 356 -5.58 -24.32 -9.90
C ALA A 356 -5.11 -25.43 -8.94
N GLY A 357 -4.06 -26.16 -9.33
CA GLY A 357 -3.31 -27.00 -8.40
C GLY A 357 -2.72 -26.16 -7.26
N GLU A 358 -2.09 -26.80 -6.28
CA GLU A 358 -1.33 -26.14 -5.18
C GLU A 358 -0.28 -25.11 -5.66
N LYS A 359 -0.04 -25.01 -6.98
CA LYS A 359 0.87 -24.07 -7.65
C LYS A 359 0.28 -22.67 -7.93
N ASP A 360 -1.04 -22.48 -7.90
CA ASP A 360 -1.69 -21.18 -8.20
C ASP A 360 -2.06 -20.40 -6.92
N TRP A 361 -1.37 -20.68 -5.82
CA TRP A 361 -1.58 -20.01 -4.55
C TRP A 361 -0.80 -18.69 -4.50
N HIS A 362 -1.50 -17.58 -4.30
CA HIS A 362 -0.92 -16.24 -4.25
C HIS A 362 -0.96 -15.65 -2.82
N PRO A 363 0.18 -15.18 -2.25
CA PRO A 363 0.26 -14.71 -0.86
C PRO A 363 -0.54 -13.48 -0.51
N TYR A 364 -1.06 -12.80 -1.52
CA TYR A 364 -1.91 -11.63 -1.37
C TYR A 364 -3.27 -11.83 -2.05
N GLY A 365 -3.56 -13.05 -2.50
CA GLY A 365 -4.80 -13.43 -3.17
C GLY A 365 -5.77 -14.15 -2.24
N GLY A 366 -6.82 -14.70 -2.83
CA GLY A 366 -7.87 -15.45 -2.12
C GLY A 366 -9.26 -15.15 -2.64
N ASP A 367 -10.24 -15.79 -2.00
CA ASP A 367 -11.64 -15.63 -2.35
C ASP A 367 -12.17 -14.29 -1.87
N VAL A 368 -12.92 -13.62 -2.74
CA VAL A 368 -13.58 -12.35 -2.44
C VAL A 368 -15.06 -12.43 -2.78
N ARG A 369 -15.86 -11.72 -1.99
CA ARG A 369 -17.28 -11.49 -2.23
C ARG A 369 -17.49 -10.08 -2.71
N LEU A 370 -18.11 -9.94 -3.87
CA LEU A 370 -18.30 -8.63 -4.49
C LEU A 370 -19.37 -7.81 -3.76
N LEU A 371 -19.16 -6.50 -3.70
CA LEU A 371 -20.21 -5.57 -3.31
C LEU A 371 -21.27 -5.49 -4.40
N SER A 372 -22.51 -5.16 -4.02
CA SER A 372 -23.57 -4.83 -4.98
C SER A 372 -23.34 -3.47 -5.63
N LYS A 373 -22.64 -2.56 -4.94
CA LYS A 373 -22.26 -1.23 -5.41
C LYS A 373 -20.87 -0.86 -4.93
N LEU A 374 -20.14 -0.14 -5.78
CA LEU A 374 -18.84 0.43 -5.41
C LEU A 374 -18.97 1.43 -4.26
N VAL A 375 -18.02 1.39 -3.32
CA VAL A 375 -17.90 2.41 -2.26
C VAL A 375 -16.64 3.24 -2.52
N TRP A 376 -16.86 4.51 -2.86
CA TRP A 376 -15.78 5.46 -3.13
C TRP A 376 -15.31 6.12 -1.84
N HIS A 377 -14.00 6.18 -1.65
CA HIS A 377 -13.40 6.76 -0.45
C HIS A 377 -13.49 8.29 -0.51
N CYS A 378 -13.59 8.96 0.62
CA CYS A 378 -13.64 10.42 0.69
C CYS A 378 -12.50 10.96 1.55
N GLN A 379 -12.22 12.25 1.39
CA GLN A 379 -11.47 12.97 2.43
C GLN A 379 -12.38 13.14 3.67
N PRO A 380 -11.79 13.14 4.87
CA PRO A 380 -12.52 13.37 6.12
C PRO A 380 -13.01 14.81 6.29
#